data_AF-A0AAU6KE50-F1
#
_entry.id   AF-A0AAU6KE50-F1
#
_cell.length_a   1.000
_cell.length_b   1.000
_cell.length_c   1.000
_cell.angle_alpha   90.00
_cell.angle_beta   90.00
_cell.angle_gamma   90.00
#
_symmetry.space_group_name_H-M   'P 1'
#
loop_
_entity.id
_entity.type
_entity.pdbx_description
1 polymer ?
#
loop_
_entity_poly.entity_id
_entity_poly.type
_entity_poly.pdbx_seq_one_letter_code
_entity_poly.pdbx_strand_id
1 'polypeptide(L)'
;MDSHDLGEVGRRPLPPKPDLPDVAAAHRRGPADAVEARWRQLALVWRWHRERQEILRPGVCYPGIVDLIEVARAERALRQLHPYTSHFALHLSSCTRYPYVLRAPSVLPRHDGRFQVFVPRGGTLLGETGTAEAAVALVVAHVPAGLGPAVAGTADDLR
;
A
#
# COMPACT_ATOMS: atom_id res chain seq x y z
N MET A 1 22.96 -7.10 51.98
CA MET A 1 21.49 -6.99 51.84
C MET A 1 21.28 -6.23 50.55
N ASP A 2 21.44 -6.97 49.45
CA ASP A 2 21.43 -6.43 48.09
C ASP A 2 19.99 -6.28 47.64
N SER A 3 19.58 -5.04 47.39
CA SER A 3 18.30 -4.73 46.77
C SER A 3 18.56 -3.60 45.76
N HIS A 4 19.30 -3.95 44.72
CA HIS A 4 19.31 -3.20 43.48
C HIS A 4 18.63 -4.08 42.43
N ASP A 5 17.97 -3.40 41.50
CA ASP A 5 17.49 -3.93 40.23
C ASP A 5 16.05 -4.49 40.20
N LEU A 6 15.09 -3.62 40.53
CA LEU A 6 13.82 -3.63 39.80
C LEU A 6 14.09 -2.97 38.45
N GLY A 7 14.55 -3.79 37.50
CA GLY A 7 14.85 -3.37 36.15
C GLY A 7 13.70 -2.57 35.57
N GLU A 8 13.99 -1.36 35.11
CA GLU A 8 13.17 -0.72 34.08
C GLU A 8 13.02 -1.75 32.97
N VAL A 9 11.83 -2.33 32.83
CA VAL A 9 11.46 -3.03 31.60
C VAL A 9 11.37 -1.94 30.54
N GLY A 10 12.53 -1.59 29.99
CA GLY A 10 12.72 -0.49 29.08
C GLY A 10 11.78 -0.68 27.90
N ARG A 11 10.82 0.22 27.75
CA ARG A 11 9.94 0.25 26.59
C ARG A 11 10.83 0.28 25.35
N ARG A 12 10.71 -0.75 24.51
CA ARG A 12 11.46 -0.84 23.25
C ARG A 12 11.31 0.50 22.51
N PRO A 13 12.41 1.16 22.10
CA PRO A 13 12.33 2.45 21.43
C PRO A 13 11.58 2.33 20.11
N LEU A 14 10.85 3.39 19.73
CA LEU A 14 10.16 3.42 18.45
C LEU A 14 11.17 3.42 17.28
N PRO A 15 10.85 2.77 16.16
CA PRO A 15 11.73 2.78 14.99
C PRO A 15 11.85 4.20 14.45
N PRO A 16 13.05 4.60 13.97
CA PRO A 16 13.23 5.88 13.33
C PRO A 16 12.35 5.99 12.09
N LYS A 17 11.94 7.21 11.73
CA LYS A 17 11.22 7.43 10.47
C LYS A 17 12.12 7.01 9.30
N PRO A 18 11.58 6.29 8.30
CA PRO A 18 12.37 5.89 7.14
C PRO A 18 12.68 7.10 6.26
N ASP A 19 13.82 7.08 5.60
CA ASP A 19 14.14 8.01 4.52
C ASP A 19 13.27 7.68 3.30
N LEU A 20 12.42 8.63 2.91
CA LEU A 20 11.46 8.44 1.83
C LEU A 20 12.04 8.93 0.50
N PRO A 21 11.71 8.26 -0.62
CA PRO A 21 12.10 8.75 -1.94
C PRO A 21 11.43 10.10 -2.23
N ASP A 22 12.16 11.01 -2.89
CA ASP A 22 11.60 12.28 -3.35
C ASP A 22 10.67 12.05 -4.55
N VAL A 23 9.38 11.86 -4.26
CA VAL A 23 8.33 11.67 -5.27
C VAL A 23 8.14 12.93 -6.13
N ALA A 24 8.37 14.12 -5.58
CA ALA A 24 8.24 15.37 -6.35
C ALA A 24 9.36 15.47 -7.40
N ALA A 25 10.59 15.10 -7.06
CA ALA A 25 11.68 14.95 -8.03
C ALA A 25 11.40 13.84 -9.04
N ALA A 26 10.84 12.72 -8.60
CA ALA A 26 10.48 11.62 -9.50
C ALA A 26 9.47 12.04 -10.57
N HIS A 27 8.46 12.83 -10.20
CA HIS A 27 7.53 13.43 -11.16
C HIS A 27 8.20 14.29 -12.23
N ARG A 28 9.30 14.98 -11.90
CA ARG A 28 10.05 15.78 -12.90
C ARG A 28 10.81 14.91 -13.90
N ARG A 29 11.15 13.67 -13.52
CA ARG A 29 11.82 12.70 -14.42
C ARG A 29 10.82 11.94 -15.29
N GLY A 30 9.60 11.74 -14.81
CA GLY A 30 8.51 11.19 -15.61
C GLY A 30 7.53 10.34 -14.80
N PRO A 31 6.47 9.82 -15.44
CA PRO A 31 5.45 9.04 -14.75
C PRO A 31 5.97 7.69 -14.24
N ALA A 32 6.85 7.01 -14.98
CA ALA A 32 7.43 5.74 -14.54
C ALA A 32 8.28 5.91 -13.26
N ASP A 33 9.13 6.93 -13.21
CA ASP A 33 9.88 7.31 -12.01
C ASP A 33 8.95 7.64 -10.84
N ALA A 34 7.89 8.42 -11.08
CA ALA A 34 6.93 8.79 -10.05
C ALA A 34 6.20 7.56 -9.47
N VAL A 35 5.82 6.61 -10.33
CA VAL A 35 5.19 5.35 -9.92
C VAL A 35 6.14 4.51 -9.06
N GLU A 36 7.38 4.28 -9.51
CA GLU A 36 8.36 3.49 -8.75
C GLU A 36 8.69 4.16 -7.40
N ALA A 37 8.89 5.48 -7.39
CA ALA A 37 9.12 6.23 -6.16
C ALA A 37 7.93 6.09 -5.19
N ARG A 38 6.70 6.14 -5.70
CA ARG A 38 5.49 5.99 -4.88
C ARG A 38 5.33 4.60 -4.30
N TRP A 39 5.58 3.54 -5.09
CA TRP A 39 5.60 2.16 -4.58
C TRP A 39 6.61 1.99 -3.44
N ARG A 40 7.85 2.48 -3.64
CA ARG A 40 8.88 2.46 -2.59
C ARG A 40 8.46 3.24 -1.35
N GLN A 41 7.87 4.42 -1.53
CA GLN A 41 7.41 5.24 -0.42
C GLN A 41 6.35 4.50 0.41
N LEU A 42 5.33 3.90 -0.22
CA LEU A 42 4.29 3.16 0.49
C LEU A 42 4.85 1.97 1.24
N ALA A 43 5.71 1.17 0.61
CA ALA A 43 6.37 0.03 1.23
C ALA A 43 7.12 0.42 2.52
N LEU A 44 7.90 1.52 2.47
CA LEU A 44 8.64 2.03 3.63
C LEU A 44 7.71 2.55 4.73
N VAL A 45 6.72 3.39 4.37
CA VAL A 45 5.78 3.98 5.33
C VAL A 45 4.98 2.90 6.06
N TRP A 46 4.47 1.90 5.35
CA TRP A 46 3.63 0.86 5.94
C TRP A 46 4.42 -0.15 6.76
N ARG A 47 5.66 -0.50 6.36
CA ARG A 47 6.57 -1.27 7.23
C ARG A 47 6.82 -0.54 8.54
N TRP A 48 7.16 0.75 8.46
CA TRP A 48 7.41 1.57 9.64
C TRP A 48 6.17 1.66 10.54
N HIS A 49 4.97 1.85 9.96
CA HIS A 49 3.74 1.84 10.75
C HIS A 49 3.48 0.50 11.46
N ARG A 50 3.72 -0.63 10.79
CA ARG A 50 3.61 -1.97 11.40
C ARG A 50 4.56 -2.12 12.58
N GLU A 51 5.84 -1.80 12.40
CA GLU A 51 6.85 -1.89 13.47
C GLU A 51 6.53 -0.99 14.67
N ARG A 52 6.09 0.24 14.42
CA ARG A 52 5.63 1.14 15.49
C ARG A 52 4.42 0.57 16.20
N GLN A 53 3.45 0.04 15.47
CA GLN A 53 2.22 -0.46 16.06
C GLN A 53 2.50 -1.69 16.93
N GLU A 54 3.39 -2.59 16.52
CA GLU A 54 3.81 -3.72 17.34
C GLU A 54 4.42 -3.26 18.68
N ILE A 55 5.21 -2.20 18.68
CA ILE A 55 5.78 -1.64 19.92
C ILE A 55 4.73 -0.94 20.78
N LEU A 56 3.85 -0.15 20.16
CA LEU A 56 2.84 0.63 20.88
C LEU A 56 1.67 -0.22 21.38
N ARG A 57 1.35 -1.31 20.68
CA ARG A 57 0.20 -2.18 20.92
C ARG A 57 0.57 -3.64 20.61
N PRO A 58 1.47 -4.26 21.40
CA PRO A 58 1.89 -5.64 21.19
C PRO A 58 0.69 -6.59 21.16
N GLY A 59 0.70 -7.55 20.24
CA GLY A 59 -0.36 -8.57 20.11
C GLY A 59 -1.67 -8.10 19.47
N VAL A 60 -1.81 -6.81 19.14
CA VAL A 60 -2.95 -6.34 18.34
C VAL A 60 -2.64 -6.57 16.86
N CYS A 61 -3.49 -7.33 16.17
CA CYS A 61 -3.31 -7.65 14.76
C CYS A 61 -3.25 -6.39 13.88
N TYR A 62 -2.13 -6.22 13.19
CA TYR A 62 -1.94 -5.20 12.16
C TYR A 62 -2.50 -5.72 10.83
N PRO A 63 -3.37 -4.97 10.13
CA PRO A 63 -3.86 -5.40 8.82
C PRO A 63 -2.71 -5.74 7.87
N GLY A 64 -2.88 -6.77 7.04
CA GLY A 64 -1.88 -7.30 6.10
C GLY A 64 -1.47 -6.37 4.94
N ILE A 65 -1.55 -5.04 5.13
CA ILE A 65 -1.26 -4.02 4.11
C ILE A 65 0.19 -4.03 3.64
N VAL A 66 1.14 -4.39 4.50
CA VAL A 66 2.56 -4.49 4.14
C VAL A 66 2.76 -5.56 3.08
N ASP A 67 2.25 -6.77 3.34
CA ASP A 67 2.40 -7.90 2.43
C ASP A 67 1.63 -7.66 1.13
N LEU A 68 0.43 -7.09 1.22
CA LEU A 68 -0.34 -6.66 0.05
C LEU A 68 0.43 -5.69 -0.85
N ILE A 69 1.12 -4.70 -0.28
CA ILE A 69 1.90 -3.73 -1.07
C ILE A 69 3.08 -4.42 -1.75
N GLU A 70 3.82 -5.29 -1.05
CA GLU A 70 4.97 -5.98 -1.64
C GLU A 70 4.56 -6.92 -2.77
N VAL A 71 3.51 -7.72 -2.56
CA VAL A 71 2.98 -8.63 -3.59
C VAL A 71 2.45 -7.84 -4.79
N ALA A 72 1.67 -6.78 -4.56
CA ALA A 72 1.14 -5.96 -5.65
C ALA A 72 2.24 -5.24 -6.44
N ARG A 73 3.32 -4.80 -5.78
CA ARG A 73 4.49 -4.18 -6.41
C ARG A 73 5.30 -5.18 -7.25
N ALA A 74 5.34 -6.45 -6.87
CA ALA A 74 6.03 -7.49 -7.63
C ALA A 74 5.30 -7.80 -8.97
N GLU A 75 3.97 -7.74 -8.95
CA GLU A 75 3.12 -8.00 -10.12
C GLU A 75 3.31 -6.93 -11.22
N ARG A 76 3.72 -7.37 -12.43
CA ARG A 76 4.01 -6.49 -13.55
C ARG A 76 2.79 -5.67 -13.99
N ALA A 77 1.61 -6.29 -14.03
CA ALA A 77 0.39 -5.61 -14.47
C ALA A 77 -0.01 -4.45 -13.54
N LEU A 78 0.33 -4.55 -12.25
CA LEU A 78 -0.04 -3.57 -11.23
C LEU A 78 1.06 -2.56 -10.95
N ARG A 79 2.33 -2.97 -10.98
CA ARG A 79 3.47 -2.09 -10.65
C ARG A 79 3.65 -0.89 -11.59
N GLN A 80 3.03 -0.95 -12.77
CA GLN A 80 3.00 0.15 -13.74
C GLN A 80 1.92 1.21 -13.41
N LEU A 81 1.00 0.92 -12.48
CA LEU A 81 -0.04 1.84 -12.03
C LEU A 81 0.44 2.62 -10.80
N HIS A 82 -0.10 3.82 -10.62
CA HIS A 82 0.25 4.68 -9.49
C HIS A 82 -0.47 4.24 -8.21
N PRO A 83 0.26 3.81 -7.16
CA PRO A 83 -0.38 3.29 -5.96
C PRO A 83 -0.66 4.41 -4.96
N TYR A 84 -1.75 4.28 -4.23
CA TYR A 84 -1.99 5.06 -3.02
C TYR A 84 -2.83 4.28 -2.03
N THR A 85 -2.80 4.70 -0.77
CA THR A 85 -3.62 4.10 0.29
C THR A 85 -4.59 5.10 0.89
N SER A 86 -5.81 4.66 1.17
CA SER A 86 -6.85 5.41 1.88
C SER A 86 -7.64 4.45 2.77
N HIS A 87 -7.88 4.79 4.04
CA HIS A 87 -8.58 3.91 4.99
C HIS A 87 -8.03 2.46 5.01
N PHE A 88 -6.70 2.30 4.98
CA PHE A 88 -5.99 1.01 4.85
C PHE A 88 -6.18 0.26 3.52
N ALA A 89 -7.06 0.68 2.63
CA ALA A 89 -7.18 0.08 1.31
C ALA A 89 -6.05 0.52 0.38
N LEU A 90 -5.53 -0.43 -0.42
CA LEU A 90 -4.66 -0.18 -1.55
C LEU A 90 -5.50 0.11 -2.79
N HIS A 91 -5.17 1.21 -3.45
CA HIS A 91 -5.79 1.67 -4.69
C HIS A 91 -4.72 1.84 -5.77
N LEU A 92 -5.11 1.63 -7.03
CA LEU A 92 -4.24 1.72 -8.20
C LEU A 92 -4.84 2.67 -9.23
N SER A 93 -4.11 3.75 -9.52
CA SER A 93 -4.53 4.79 -10.46
C SER A 93 -3.79 4.72 -11.79
N SER A 94 -4.51 5.06 -12.87
CA SER A 94 -3.97 5.24 -14.23
C SER A 94 -3.38 6.63 -14.47
N CYS A 95 -3.42 7.54 -13.50
CA CYS A 95 -2.70 8.82 -13.52
C CYS A 95 -1.89 8.96 -12.23
N THR A 96 -0.87 9.82 -12.26
CA THR A 96 0.09 9.96 -11.16
C THR A 96 -0.25 11.09 -10.18
N ARG A 97 -1.26 11.91 -10.45
CA ARG A 97 -1.70 13.02 -9.59
C ARG A 97 -3.20 12.99 -9.38
N TYR A 98 -3.64 13.59 -8.26
CA TYR A 98 -5.04 13.78 -7.96
C TYR A 98 -5.67 14.87 -8.86
N PRO A 99 -6.93 14.75 -9.32
CA PRO A 99 -7.86 13.63 -9.09
C PRO A 99 -7.41 12.32 -9.74
N TYR A 100 -7.51 11.22 -8.99
CA TYR A 100 -7.09 9.89 -9.44
C TYR A 100 -8.16 9.19 -10.31
N VAL A 101 -7.72 8.40 -11.28
CA VAL A 101 -8.59 7.51 -12.08
C VAL A 101 -8.30 6.06 -11.74
N LEU A 102 -9.27 5.39 -11.09
CA LEU A 102 -9.18 3.99 -10.72
C LEU A 102 -9.78 3.13 -11.83
N ARG A 103 -8.94 2.30 -12.45
CA ARG A 103 -9.34 1.36 -13.52
C ARG A 103 -9.16 -0.11 -13.12
N ALA A 104 -8.58 -0.37 -11.95
CA ALA A 104 -8.44 -1.69 -11.36
C ALA A 104 -9.22 -1.75 -10.03
N PRO A 105 -9.62 -2.96 -9.57
CA PRO A 105 -10.16 -3.13 -8.23
C PRO A 105 -9.21 -2.64 -7.13
N SER A 106 -9.78 -2.34 -5.97
CA SER A 106 -9.04 -1.98 -4.76
C SER A 106 -9.07 -3.12 -3.74
N VAL A 107 -8.09 -3.13 -2.84
CA VAL A 107 -7.96 -4.21 -1.84
C VAL A 107 -7.90 -3.61 -0.44
N LEU A 108 -8.81 -4.05 0.43
CA LEU A 108 -8.84 -3.67 1.84
C LEU A 108 -8.40 -4.86 2.70
N PRO A 109 -7.21 -4.82 3.33
CA PRO A 109 -6.85 -5.78 4.36
C PRO A 109 -7.68 -5.56 5.62
N ARG A 110 -8.09 -6.66 6.25
CA ARG A 110 -8.93 -6.69 7.45
C ARG A 110 -8.09 -7.10 8.66
N HIS A 111 -8.57 -6.75 9.86
CA HIS A 111 -7.91 -7.12 11.12
C HIS A 111 -7.96 -8.62 11.43
N ASP A 112 -8.84 -9.38 10.78
CA ASP A 112 -8.91 -10.83 10.89
C ASP A 112 -7.97 -11.56 9.93
N GLY A 113 -7.10 -10.83 9.22
CA GLY A 113 -6.12 -11.36 8.28
C GLY A 113 -6.65 -11.58 6.86
N ARG A 114 -7.97 -11.40 6.62
CA ARG A 114 -8.54 -11.50 5.27
C ARG A 114 -8.33 -10.24 4.44
N PHE A 115 -8.51 -10.37 3.14
CA PHE A 115 -8.43 -9.28 2.17
C PHE A 115 -9.74 -9.19 1.40
N GLN A 116 -10.34 -8.00 1.36
CA GLN A 116 -11.54 -7.73 0.58
C GLN A 116 -11.15 -7.03 -0.73
N VAL A 117 -11.50 -7.62 -1.87
CA VAL A 117 -11.31 -7.01 -3.18
C VAL A 117 -12.63 -6.42 -3.65
N PHE A 118 -12.63 -5.14 -4.02
CA PHE A 118 -13.86 -4.42 -4.34
C PHE A 118 -13.69 -3.40 -5.46
N VAL A 119 -14.79 -3.08 -6.13
CA VAL A 119 -14.83 -2.00 -7.12
C VAL A 119 -14.86 -0.66 -6.38
N PRO A 120 -13.86 0.22 -6.54
CA PRO A 120 -13.77 1.42 -5.72
C PRO A 120 -14.88 2.44 -5.97
N ARG A 121 -15.48 2.46 -7.17
CA ARG A 121 -16.70 3.21 -7.46
C ARG A 121 -17.90 2.27 -7.26
N GLY A 122 -18.64 2.47 -6.16
CA GLY A 122 -19.82 1.67 -5.80
C GLY A 122 -19.58 0.70 -4.64
N GLY A 123 -18.33 0.38 -4.30
CA GLY A 123 -18.00 -0.45 -3.14
C GLY A 123 -18.40 -1.92 -3.29
N THR A 124 -18.77 -2.36 -4.49
CA THR A 124 -19.19 -3.74 -4.76
C THR A 124 -18.05 -4.70 -4.47
N LEU A 125 -18.28 -5.63 -3.54
CA LEU A 125 -17.34 -6.69 -3.21
C LEU A 125 -17.24 -7.67 -4.39
N LEU A 126 -16.02 -7.88 -4.89
CA LEU A 126 -15.70 -8.88 -5.91
C LEU A 126 -15.33 -10.22 -5.26
N GLY A 127 -14.77 -10.20 -4.06
CA GLY A 127 -14.47 -11.39 -3.30
C GLY A 127 -13.65 -11.11 -2.04
N GLU A 128 -13.53 -12.13 -1.21
CA GLU A 128 -12.63 -12.15 -0.05
C GLU A 128 -11.59 -13.25 -0.21
N THR A 129 -10.35 -12.99 0.21
CA THR A 129 -9.27 -13.96 0.16
C THR A 129 -8.53 -14.05 1.49
N GLY A 130 -7.90 -15.19 1.76
CA GLY A 130 -7.10 -15.41 2.96
C GLY A 130 -5.65 -14.94 2.85
N THR A 131 -5.17 -14.61 1.65
CA THR A 131 -3.78 -14.16 1.43
C THR A 131 -3.71 -12.96 0.48
N ALA A 132 -2.59 -12.23 0.57
CA ALA A 132 -2.28 -11.09 -0.29
C ALA A 132 -2.11 -11.51 -1.76
N GLU A 133 -1.48 -12.67 -2.00
CA GLU A 133 -1.29 -13.25 -3.33
C GLU A 133 -2.61 -13.55 -4.01
N ALA A 134 -3.54 -14.18 -3.29
CA ALA A 134 -4.87 -14.46 -3.81
C ALA A 134 -5.66 -13.18 -4.09
N ALA A 135 -5.54 -12.15 -3.24
CA ALA A 135 -6.17 -10.85 -3.49
C ALA A 135 -5.59 -10.17 -4.73
N VAL A 136 -4.27 -10.15 -4.88
CA VAL A 136 -3.59 -9.57 -6.04
C VAL A 136 -3.94 -10.32 -7.32
N ALA A 137 -3.98 -11.66 -7.29
CA ALA A 137 -4.44 -12.46 -8.43
C ALA A 137 -5.89 -12.09 -8.83
N LEU A 138 -6.78 -11.91 -7.85
CA LEU A 138 -8.16 -11.48 -8.09
C LEU A 138 -8.23 -10.07 -8.69
N VAL A 139 -7.39 -9.13 -8.25
CA VAL A 139 -7.26 -7.81 -8.87
C VAL A 139 -6.82 -7.94 -10.32
N VAL A 140 -5.74 -8.69 -10.59
CA VAL A 140 -5.18 -8.88 -11.94
C VAL A 140 -6.22 -9.47 -12.89
N ALA A 141 -6.99 -10.46 -12.44
CA ALA A 141 -8.06 -11.08 -13.24
C ALA A 141 -9.15 -10.09 -13.68
N HIS A 142 -9.29 -8.96 -12.99
CA HIS A 142 -10.27 -7.91 -13.26
C HIS A 142 -9.64 -6.61 -13.79
N VAL A 143 -8.33 -6.60 -14.08
CA VAL A 143 -7.69 -5.48 -14.76
C VAL A 143 -8.16 -5.46 -16.22
N PRO A 144 -8.64 -4.32 -16.75
CA PRO A 144 -9.03 -4.21 -18.15
C PRO A 144 -7.87 -4.59 -19.09
N ALA A 145 -8.18 -5.39 -20.11
CA ALA A 145 -7.22 -5.73 -21.16
C ALA A 145 -6.68 -4.45 -21.82
N GLY A 146 -5.36 -4.39 -22.01
CA GLY A 146 -4.71 -3.22 -22.61
C GLY A 146 -4.56 -2.01 -21.67
N LEU A 147 -4.84 -2.14 -20.38
CA LEU A 147 -4.52 -1.08 -19.42
C LEU A 147 -3.00 -0.85 -19.39
N GLY A 148 -2.57 0.27 -19.95
CA GLY A 148 -1.19 0.70 -20.00
C GLY A 148 -0.67 1.27 -18.67
N PRO A 149 0.61 1.69 -18.65
CA PRO A 149 1.21 2.37 -17.51
C PRO A 149 0.45 3.65 -17.12
N ALA A 150 0.54 4.04 -15.85
CA ALA A 150 -0.01 5.31 -15.41
C ALA A 150 0.66 6.50 -16.13
N VAL A 151 -0.14 7.49 -16.50
CA VAL A 151 0.34 8.69 -17.20
C VAL A 151 0.64 9.83 -16.22
N ALA A 152 1.43 10.81 -16.69
CA ALA A 152 1.64 12.04 -15.97
C ALA A 152 0.34 12.86 -15.91
N GLY A 153 0.11 13.54 -14.78
CA GLY A 153 -1.07 14.40 -14.62
C GLY A 153 -2.20 13.74 -13.85
N THR A 154 -3.41 14.21 -14.10
CA THR A 154 -4.63 13.99 -13.32
C THR A 154 -5.71 13.31 -14.17
N ALA A 155 -6.90 13.06 -13.59
CA ALA A 155 -8.04 12.58 -14.34
C ALA A 155 -8.47 13.49 -15.49
N ASP A 156 -8.23 14.80 -15.38
CA ASP A 156 -8.64 15.77 -16.41
C ASP A 156 -7.75 15.69 -17.66
N ASP A 157 -6.54 15.15 -17.52
CA ASP A 157 -5.56 14.98 -18.59
C ASP A 157 -5.75 13.65 -19.36
N LEU A 158 -6.64 12.78 -18.88
CA LEU A 158 -6.89 11.42 -19.39
C LEU A 158 -8.16 11.31 -20.27
N ARG A 159 -8.72 12.44 -20.68
CA ARG A 159 -9.98 12.53 -21.45
C ARG A 159 -9.83 12.05 -22.89
#